data_AF-A0A924XE18-F1
#
_entry.id   AF-A0A924XE18-F1
#
_cell.length_a   1.000
_cell.length_b   1.000
_cell.length_c   1.000
_cell.angle_alpha   90.00
_cell.angle_beta   90.00
_cell.angle_gamma   90.00
#
_symmetry.space_group_name_H-M   'P 1'
#
loop_
_entity.id
_entity.type
_entity.pdbx_description
1 polymer ?
#
loop_
_entity_poly.entity_id
_entity_poly.type
_entity_poly.pdbx_seq_one_letter_code
_entity_poly.pdbx_strand_id
1 'polypeptide(L)' 'MPNLLRANGVRFFVWSNDHDPPHVRAEYAGRVARWFFRR' A
#
# COMPACT_ATOMS: atom_id res chain seq x y z
N MET A 1 9.95 -7.06 1.77
CA MET A 1 9.76 -6.00 0.74
C MET A 1 8.28 -5.87 0.41
N PRO A 2 7.70 -4.66 0.25
CA PRO A 2 6.31 -4.52 -0.17
C PRO A 2 6.08 -4.99 -1.60
N ASN A 3 4.95 -5.63 -1.84
CA ASN A 3 4.51 -5.89 -3.21
C ASN A 3 4.03 -4.57 -3.83
N LEU A 4 4.67 -4.17 -4.94
CA LEU A 4 4.30 -2.97 -5.70
C LEU A 4 3.38 -3.37 -6.85
N LEU A 5 2.16 -2.83 -6.85
CA LEU A 5 1.24 -2.93 -7.96
C LEU A 5 1.02 -1.55 -8.57
N ARG A 6 1.04 -1.45 -9.91
CA ARG A 6 0.80 -0.21 -10.65
C ARG A 6 -0.45 -0.36 -11.50
N ALA A 7 -1.43 0.51 -11.30
CA ALA A 7 -2.65 0.55 -12.10
C ALA A 7 -3.09 2.00 -12.31
N ASN A 8 -3.34 2.40 -13.57
CA ASN A 8 -3.83 3.75 -13.93
C ASN A 8 -3.04 4.91 -13.26
N GLY A 9 -1.73 4.79 -13.16
CA GLY A 9 -0.86 5.80 -12.53
C GLY A 9 -0.83 5.76 -10.99
N VAL A 10 -1.61 4.87 -10.36
CA VAL A 10 -1.60 4.61 -8.92
C VAL A 10 -0.54 3.56 -8.59
N ARG A 11 0.28 3.84 -7.59
CA ARG A 11 1.25 2.91 -6.99
C ARG A 11 0.68 2.36 -5.68
N PHE A 12 0.33 1.09 -5.65
CA PHE A 12 -0.10 0.37 -4.46
C PHE A 12 1.08 -0.38 -3.87
N PHE A 13 1.32 -0.18 -2.58
CA PHE A 13 2.31 -0.89 -1.82
C PHE A 13 1.58 -1.71 -0.76
N VAL A 14 1.72 -3.04 -0.84
CA VAL A 14 1.09 -3.97 0.09
C VAL A 14 2.17 -4.53 1.01
N TRP A 15 2.12 -4.18 2.29
CA TRP A 15 2.93 -4.78 3.34
C TRP A 15 2.06 -5.74 4.13
N SER A 16 2.11 -7.03 3.78
CA SER A 16 1.33 -8.08 4.46
C SER A 16 2.16 -8.95 5.40
N ASN A 17 3.47 -9.13 5.12
CA ASN A 17 4.29 -10.15 5.81
C ASN A 17 5.49 -9.58 6.59
N ASP A 18 6.05 -8.43 6.20
CA ASP A 18 7.29 -7.90 6.80
C ASP A 18 7.07 -6.69 7.72
N HIS A 19 5.83 -6.24 7.93
CA HIS A 19 5.53 -5.05 8.73
C HIS A 19 4.16 -5.19 9.39
N ASP A 20 4.15 -5.36 10.71
CA ASP A 20 2.92 -5.35 11.53
C ASP A 20 2.66 -3.89 11.98
N PRO A 21 1.41 -3.36 11.92
CA PRO A 21 0.23 -3.97 11.32
C PRO A 21 0.29 -4.02 9.79
N PRO A 22 -0.25 -5.08 9.18
CA PRO A 22 -0.34 -5.16 7.73
C PRO A 22 -1.17 -3.99 7.20
N HIS A 23 -0.69 -3.35 6.14
CA HIS A 23 -1.32 -2.17 5.58
C HIS A 23 -1.07 -2.03 4.08
N VAL A 24 -1.98 -1.31 3.43
CA VAL A 24 -1.84 -0.88 2.03
C VAL A 24 -1.59 0.63 2.01
N ARG A 25 -0.57 1.06 1.27
CA ARG A 25 -0.39 2.47 0.88
C ARG A 25 -0.67 2.60 -0.61
N ALA A 26 -1.56 3.51 -0.98
CA ALA A 26 -1.74 3.91 -2.36
C ALA A 26 -1.15 5.31 -2.56
N GLU A 27 -0.41 5.51 -3.65
CA GLU A 27 0.13 6.81 -4.06
C GLU A 27 -0.33 7.14 -5.47
N TYR A 28 -0.96 8.30 -5.66
CA TYR A 28 -1.43 8.78 -6.95
C TYR A 28 -1.26 10.29 -7.08
N ALA A 29 -0.52 10.73 -8.10
CA ALA A 29 -0.30 12.16 -8.38
C ALA A 29 0.08 13.00 -7.13
N GLY A 30 0.95 12.46 -6.27
CA GLY A 30 1.39 13.11 -5.03
C GLY A 30 0.44 12.98 -3.82
N ARG A 31 -0.75 12.40 -4.01
CA ARG A 31 -1.66 12.05 -2.90
C ARG A 31 -1.33 10.66 -2.37
N VAL A 32 -1.37 10.51 -1.05
CA VAL A 32 -1.11 9.24 -0.37
C VAL A 32 -2.31 8.87 0.49
N ALA A 33 -2.76 7.64 0.36
CA ALA A 33 -3.77 7.05 1.22
C ALA A 33 -3.24 5.76 1.85
N ARG A 34 -3.59 5.50 3.11
CA ARG A 34 -3.11 4.36 3.89
C ARG A 34 -4.30 3.68 4.57
N TRP A 35 -4.40 2.36 4.40
CA TRP A 35 -5.40 1.52 5.06
C TRP A 35 -4.72 0.41 5.83
N PHE A 36 -5.06 0.27 7.10
CA PHE A 36 -4.61 -0.82 7.94
C PHE A 36 -5.61 -1.97 7.86
N PHE A 37 -5.13 -3.20 7.73
CA PHE A 37 -5.98 -4.36 7.92
C PHE A 37 -6.20 -4.53 9.42
N ARG A 38 -7.44 -4.41 9.87
CA ARG A 38 -7.85 -4.85 11.21
C ARG A 38 -8.06 -6.36 11.13
N ARG A 39 -7.39 -7.14 12.00
CA ARG A 39 -7.73 -8.55 12.22
C ARG A 39 -9.12 -8.66 12.82
#